data_AF-A0A7S0FLR2-F1
#
_entry.id   AF-A0A7S0FLR2-F1
#
_cell.length_a   1.000
_cell.length_b   1.000
_cell.length_c   1.000
_cell.angle_alpha   90.00
_cell.angle_beta   90.00
_cell.angle_gamma   90.00
#
_symmetry.space_group_name_H-M   'P 1'
#
loop_
_entity.id
_entity.type
_entity.pdbx_description
1 polymer ?
#
loop_
_entity_poly.entity_id
_entity_poly.type
_entity_poly.pdbx_seq_one_letter_code
_entity_poly.pdbx_strand_id
1 'polypeptide(L)'
;AYYPLPYFCGISTIISTIVLLHLYRRLRPRRLPSSLPGPKSYPLVGILPHVINTWEDWPEEAARLSHKYGRTWGGGLPNVPGMGGAFFFVVDEKAVSHVLSKNFENYIKGPAFRSLYGDLLGWGIFATDGDLWRVHRK
;
A
#
# COMPACT_ATOMS: atom_id res chain seq x y z
N ALA A 1 -22.98 -39.70 -30.48
CA ALA A 1 -22.99 -38.96 -29.19
C ALA A 1 -22.19 -37.67 -29.37
N TYR A 2 -22.85 -36.58 -29.77
CA TYR A 2 -22.23 -35.26 -29.90
C TYR A 2 -22.60 -34.46 -28.65
N TYR A 3 -21.63 -34.27 -27.74
CA TYR A 3 -21.81 -33.29 -26.68
C TYR A 3 -21.81 -31.89 -27.33
N PRO A 4 -22.73 -30.98 -26.98
CA PRO A 4 -22.87 -29.75 -27.74
C PRO A 4 -21.78 -28.78 -27.27
N LEU A 5 -20.81 -28.51 -28.15
CA LEU A 5 -19.80 -27.45 -28.01
C LEU A 5 -20.29 -26.13 -27.36
N PRO A 6 -21.52 -25.62 -27.58
CA PRO A 6 -21.97 -24.38 -26.94
C PRO A 6 -21.99 -24.40 -25.40
N TYR A 7 -22.23 -25.55 -24.75
CA TYR A 7 -22.31 -25.62 -23.29
C TYR A 7 -20.93 -25.46 -22.63
N PHE A 8 -19.88 -26.01 -23.25
CA PHE A 8 -18.50 -25.86 -22.76
C PHE A 8 -18.00 -24.42 -22.84
N CYS A 9 -18.42 -23.68 -23.88
CA CYS A 9 -18.07 -22.26 -24.04
C CYS A 9 -18.79 -21.37 -23.00
N GLY A 10 -20.05 -21.68 -22.69
CA GLY A 10 -20.79 -20.97 -21.63
C GLY A 10 -20.17 -21.17 -20.25
N ILE A 11 -19.78 -22.41 -19.91
CA ILE A 11 -19.17 -22.70 -18.61
C ILE A 11 -17.79 -22.05 -18.48
N SER A 12 -16.97 -22.05 -19.55
CA SER A 12 -15.63 -21.44 -19.49
C SER A 12 -15.67 -19.92 -19.33
N THR A 13 -16.63 -19.24 -19.96
CA THR A 13 -16.80 -17.78 -19.82
C THR A 13 -17.29 -17.40 -18.42
N ILE A 14 -18.20 -18.20 -17.83
CA ILE A 14 -18.65 -18.01 -16.44
C ILE A 14 -17.47 -18.19 -15.48
N ILE A 15 -16.71 -19.29 -15.61
CA ILE A 15 -15.53 -19.55 -14.77
C ILE A 15 -14.52 -18.41 -14.91
N SER A 16 -14.21 -17.99 -16.15
CA SER A 16 -13.27 -16.90 -16.41
C SER A 16 -13.74 -15.59 -15.77
N THR A 17 -15.03 -15.27 -15.86
CA THR A 17 -15.62 -14.07 -15.26
C THR A 17 -15.52 -14.11 -13.73
N ILE A 18 -15.83 -15.26 -13.11
CA ILE A 18 -15.72 -15.45 -11.66
C ILE A 18 -14.26 -15.30 -11.21
N VAL A 19 -13.32 -15.90 -11.94
CA VAL A 19 -11.88 -15.79 -11.64
C VAL A 19 -11.41 -14.35 -11.78
N LEU A 20 -11.77 -13.65 -12.87
CA LEU A 20 -11.43 -12.24 -13.06
C LEU A 20 -12.04 -11.35 -11.97
N LEU A 21 -13.28 -11.60 -11.57
CA LEU A 21 -13.91 -10.87 -10.47
C LEU A 21 -13.22 -11.15 -9.13
N HIS A 22 -12.84 -12.41 -8.88
CA HIS A 22 -12.11 -12.79 -7.67
C HIS A 22 -10.74 -12.10 -7.62
N LEU A 23 -9.98 -12.15 -8.72
CA LEU A 23 -8.70 -11.47 -8.87
C LEU A 23 -8.85 -9.95 -8.73
N TYR A 24 -9.85 -9.35 -9.38
CA TYR A 24 -10.14 -7.92 -9.24
C TYR A 24 -10.42 -7.55 -7.77
N ARG A 25 -11.25 -8.34 -7.07
CA ARG A 25 -11.55 -8.08 -5.66
C ARG A 25 -10.33 -8.23 -4.75
N ARG A 26 -9.41 -9.14 -5.07
CA ARG A 26 -8.15 -9.35 -4.35
C ARG A 26 -7.15 -8.21 -4.60
N LEU A 27 -6.96 -7.82 -5.86
CA LEU A 27 -5.90 -6.92 -6.32
C LEU A 27 -6.29 -5.44 -6.33
N ARG A 28 -7.58 -5.11 -6.29
CA ARG A 28 -8.02 -3.72 -6.34
C ARG A 28 -7.39 -2.87 -5.22
N PRO A 29 -7.06 -1.60 -5.49
CA PRO A 29 -6.59 -0.68 -4.47
C PRO A 29 -7.58 -0.55 -3.30
N ARG A 30 -7.05 -0.25 -2.12
CA ARG A 30 -7.90 0.07 -0.96
C ARG A 30 -8.69 1.35 -1.25
N ARG A 31 -9.95 1.35 -0.83
CA ARG A 31 -10.77 2.56 -0.85
C ARG A 31 -10.28 3.48 0.26
N LEU A 32 -9.89 4.68 -0.13
CA LEU A 32 -9.43 5.71 0.79
C LEU A 32 -10.53 6.76 1.02
N PRO A 33 -10.53 7.44 2.17
CA PRO A 33 -11.46 8.54 2.44
C PRO A 33 -11.35 9.60 1.34
N SER A 34 -12.47 10.15 0.88
CA SER A 34 -12.49 11.23 -0.11
C SER A 34 -11.82 12.51 0.39
N SER A 35 -11.69 12.66 1.71
CA SER A 35 -10.98 13.76 2.34
C SER A 35 -9.46 13.65 2.24
N LEU A 36 -8.90 12.48 1.92
CA LEU A 36 -7.46 12.30 1.79
C LEU A 36 -7.00 12.85 0.43
N PRO A 37 -6.18 13.91 0.40
CA PRO A 37 -5.63 14.40 -0.85
C PRO A 37 -4.61 13.41 -1.41
N GLY A 38 -4.44 13.44 -2.73
CA GLY A 38 -3.43 12.63 -3.40
C GLY A 38 -3.38 12.86 -4.91
N PRO A 39 -2.36 12.30 -5.58
CA PRO A 39 -2.26 12.27 -7.03
C PRO A 39 -3.48 11.60 -7.67
N LYS A 40 -3.63 11.79 -8.98
CA LYS A 40 -4.74 11.21 -9.75
C LYS A 40 -4.76 9.68 -9.58
N SER A 41 -5.88 9.17 -9.05
CA SER A 41 -6.08 7.76 -8.77
C SER A 41 -7.06 7.14 -9.78
N TYR A 42 -6.74 5.93 -10.25
CA TYR A 42 -7.55 5.17 -11.20
C TYR A 42 -8.18 3.95 -10.52
N PRO A 43 -9.39 3.50 -10.93
CA PRO A 43 -10.11 2.43 -10.23
C PRO A 43 -9.37 1.09 -10.09
N LEU A 44 -8.49 0.77 -11.05
CA LEU A 44 -7.77 -0.51 -11.10
C LEU A 44 -6.35 -0.43 -10.54
N VAL A 45 -5.66 0.67 -10.82
CA VAL A 45 -4.22 0.81 -10.56
C VAL A 45 -3.91 1.88 -9.51
N GLY A 46 -4.92 2.59 -9.03
CA GLY A 46 -4.75 3.64 -8.03
C GLY A 46 -3.80 4.72 -8.53
N ILE A 47 -2.83 5.09 -7.69
CA ILE A 47 -1.77 6.06 -8.02
C ILE A 47 -0.55 5.44 -8.73
N LEU A 48 -0.59 4.14 -9.10
CA LEU A 48 0.57 3.45 -9.68
C LEU A 48 1.14 4.15 -10.93
N PRO A 49 0.35 4.63 -11.91
CA PRO A 49 0.90 5.32 -13.07
C PRO A 49 1.69 6.58 -12.69
N HIS A 50 1.26 7.27 -11.64
CA HIS A 50 1.97 8.43 -11.13
C HIS A 50 3.30 8.02 -10.50
N VAL A 51 3.31 6.99 -9.65
CA VAL A 51 4.53 6.46 -9.02
C VAL A 51 5.56 6.01 -10.05
N ILE A 52 5.14 5.32 -11.12
CA ILE A 52 6.06 4.87 -12.18
C ILE A 52 6.69 6.06 -12.90
N ASN A 53 5.90 7.09 -13.22
CA ASN A 53 6.38 8.26 -13.95
C ASN A 53 7.28 9.18 -13.11
N THR A 54 7.19 9.11 -11.78
CA THR A 54 7.97 9.95 -10.85
C THR A 54 8.91 9.11 -9.99
N TRP A 55 9.25 7.89 -10.43
CA TRP A 55 10.06 6.96 -9.63
C TRP A 55 11.50 7.45 -9.46
N GLU A 56 12.08 8.04 -10.51
CA GLU A 56 13.47 8.52 -10.51
C GLU A 56 13.65 9.70 -9.54
N ASP A 57 12.75 10.67 -9.60
CA ASP A 57 12.75 11.88 -8.75
C ASP A 57 11.72 11.79 -7.60
N TRP A 58 11.55 10.58 -7.02
CA TRP A 58 10.53 10.35 -6.00
C TRP A 58 10.69 11.23 -4.74
N PRO A 59 11.90 11.60 -4.26
CA PRO A 59 12.04 12.49 -3.10
C PRO A 59 11.54 13.91 -3.41
N GLU A 60 11.91 14.47 -4.56
CA GLU A 60 11.47 15.78 -5.03
C GLU A 60 9.95 15.80 -5.23
N GLU A 61 9.40 14.75 -5.84
CA GLU A 61 7.96 14.62 -6.02
C GLU A 61 7.23 14.54 -4.68
N ALA A 62 7.76 13.77 -3.73
CA ALA A 62 7.18 13.65 -2.40
C ALA A 62 7.20 15.00 -1.66
N ALA A 63 8.29 15.77 -1.75
CA ALA A 63 8.39 17.10 -1.19
C ALA A 63 7.40 18.07 -1.87
N ARG A 64 7.32 18.04 -3.20
CA ARG A 64 6.40 18.87 -3.99
C ARG A 64 4.95 18.62 -3.63
N LEU A 65 4.53 17.35 -3.53
CA LEU A 65 3.17 16.98 -3.14
C LEU A 65 2.87 17.32 -1.69
N SER A 66 3.83 17.14 -0.79
CA SER A 66 3.70 17.53 0.62
C SER A 66 3.49 19.04 0.76
N HIS A 67 4.24 19.86 0.00
CA HIS A 67 4.02 21.30 -0.05
C HIS A 67 2.69 21.68 -0.71
N LYS A 68 2.33 21.01 -1.82
CA LYS A 68 1.08 21.26 -2.56
C LYS A 68 -0.16 21.00 -1.71
N TYR A 69 -0.19 19.89 -0.97
CA TYR A 69 -1.35 19.53 -0.15
C TYR A 69 -1.30 20.14 1.26
N GLY A 70 -0.11 20.41 1.79
CA GLY A 70 0.09 21.01 3.11
C GLY A 70 -0.35 20.14 4.29
N ARG A 71 -0.58 18.85 4.06
CA ARG A 71 -1.10 17.87 5.03
C ARG A 71 -0.83 16.45 4.55
N THR A 72 -1.10 15.46 5.40
CA THR A 72 -0.97 14.04 5.05
C THR A 72 -1.75 13.72 3.78
N TRP A 73 -1.07 13.07 2.85
CA TRP A 73 -1.60 12.71 1.54
C TRP A 73 -1.25 11.26 1.21
N GLY A 74 -1.93 10.69 0.23
CA GLY A 74 -1.71 9.30 -0.13
C GLY A 74 -2.56 8.83 -1.29
N GLY A 75 -2.45 7.54 -1.59
CA GLY A 75 -3.19 6.95 -2.70
C GLY A 75 -3.26 5.44 -2.61
N GLY A 76 -4.30 4.88 -3.22
CA GLY A 76 -4.43 3.43 -3.36
C GLY A 76 -3.36 2.89 -4.30
N LEU A 77 -2.84 1.70 -4.02
CA LEU A 77 -1.97 0.93 -4.91
C LEU A 77 -2.58 -0.46 -5.09
N PRO A 78 -2.25 -1.20 -6.17
CA PRO A 78 -2.67 -2.58 -6.30
C PRO A 78 -2.33 -3.37 -5.04
N ASN A 79 -3.32 -4.10 -4.54
CA ASN A 79 -3.20 -4.89 -3.33
C ASN A 79 -2.54 -6.24 -3.67
N VAL A 80 -1.23 -6.20 -3.88
CA VAL A 80 -0.39 -7.37 -4.12
C VAL A 80 0.31 -7.80 -2.82
N PRO A 81 0.73 -9.07 -2.69
CA PRO A 81 1.52 -9.49 -1.52
C PRO A 81 2.72 -8.57 -1.29
N GLY A 82 2.87 -8.05 -0.07
CA GLY A 82 3.93 -7.10 0.30
C GLY A 82 3.57 -5.62 0.09
N MET A 83 2.51 -5.28 -0.63
CA MET A 83 2.03 -3.91 -0.83
C MET A 83 0.60 -3.81 -0.30
N GLY A 84 0.42 -3.17 0.86
CA GLY A 84 -0.83 -3.16 1.64
C GLY A 84 -2.05 -2.48 0.99
N GLY A 85 -2.01 -2.24 -0.32
CA GLY A 85 -3.11 -1.70 -1.13
C GLY A 85 -3.28 -0.18 -1.04
N ALA A 86 -2.41 0.52 -0.32
CA ALA A 86 -2.34 1.98 -0.25
C ALA A 86 -0.97 2.43 0.26
N PHE A 87 -0.63 3.68 -0.03
CA PHE A 87 0.55 4.37 0.50
C PHE A 87 0.16 5.74 1.06
N PHE A 88 0.87 6.17 2.10
CA PHE A 88 0.62 7.44 2.79
C PHE A 88 1.95 8.16 3.06
N PHE A 89 1.98 9.45 2.77
CA PHE A 89 3.03 10.37 3.19
C PHE A 89 2.49 11.20 4.34
N VAL A 90 2.96 10.88 5.55
CA VAL A 90 2.49 11.48 6.79
C VAL A 90 3.36 12.70 7.11
N VAL A 91 2.75 13.88 7.08
CA VAL A 91 3.45 15.16 7.34
C VAL A 91 2.86 15.94 8.50
N ASP A 92 1.63 15.62 8.93
CA ASP A 92 1.00 16.31 10.06
C ASP A 92 1.64 15.86 11.38
N GLU A 93 2.07 16.81 12.23
CA GLU A 93 2.72 16.52 13.51
C GLU A 93 1.91 15.54 14.38
N LYS A 94 0.59 15.72 14.45
CA LYS A 94 -0.30 14.84 15.21
C LYS A 94 -0.32 13.42 14.65
N ALA A 95 -0.29 13.27 13.31
CA ALA A 95 -0.30 11.97 12.65
C ALA A 95 1.07 11.29 12.79
N VAL A 96 2.16 12.04 12.66
CA VAL A 96 3.52 11.55 12.92
C VAL A 96 3.65 11.06 14.37
N SER A 97 3.22 11.87 15.35
CA SER A 97 3.21 11.49 16.76
C SER A 97 2.32 10.26 17.02
N HIS A 98 1.20 10.14 16.32
CA HIS A 98 0.34 8.97 16.42
C HIS A 98 1.05 7.69 15.95
N VAL A 99 1.64 7.72 14.75
CA VAL A 99 2.29 6.55 14.14
C VAL A 99 3.60 6.19 14.86
N LEU A 100 4.45 7.17 15.18
CA LEU A 100 5.81 6.94 15.67
C LEU A 100 5.95 6.90 17.20
N SER A 101 4.89 7.25 17.95
CA SER A 101 4.95 7.31 19.41
C SER A 101 3.70 6.77 20.09
N LYS A 102 2.52 7.36 19.86
CA LYS A 102 1.32 7.07 20.67
C LYS A 102 0.66 5.73 20.36
N ASN A 103 0.80 5.24 19.13
CA ASN A 103 0.10 4.05 18.65
C ASN A 103 1.02 3.10 17.89
N PHE A 104 2.31 3.11 18.23
CA PHE A 104 3.37 2.40 17.50
C PHE A 104 3.11 0.89 17.38
N GLU A 105 2.50 0.27 18.38
CA GLU A 105 2.17 -1.16 18.40
C GLU A 105 1.20 -1.58 17.28
N ASN A 106 0.39 -0.65 16.78
CA ASN A 106 -0.51 -0.90 15.65
C ASN A 106 0.16 -0.72 14.27
N TYR A 107 1.41 -0.24 14.23
CA TYR A 107 2.18 -0.01 13.00
C TYR A 107 3.43 -0.91 12.95
N ILE A 108 3.18 -2.22 12.93
CA ILE A 108 4.20 -3.26 12.86
C ILE A 108 4.90 -3.19 11.48
N LYS A 109 6.22 -3.05 11.47
CA LYS A 109 7.04 -3.03 10.24
C LYS A 109 7.12 -4.44 9.63
N GLY A 110 7.19 -5.44 10.50
CA GLY A 110 7.08 -6.85 10.13
C GLY A 110 8.36 -7.44 9.53
N PRO A 111 8.33 -8.74 9.20
CA PRO A 111 9.53 -9.49 8.80
C PRO A 111 10.15 -8.99 7.50
N ALA A 112 9.35 -8.51 6.55
CA ALA A 112 9.84 -8.02 5.26
C ALA A 112 10.72 -6.78 5.42
N PHE A 113 10.28 -5.81 6.23
CA PHE A 113 11.06 -4.60 6.52
C PHE A 113 12.37 -4.96 7.24
N ARG A 114 12.29 -5.88 8.20
CA ARG A 114 13.44 -6.36 8.97
C ARG A 114 14.45 -7.11 8.11
N SER A 115 13.99 -7.89 7.13
CA SER A 115 14.86 -8.55 6.16
C SER A 115 15.52 -7.56 5.20
N LEU A 116 14.84 -6.47 4.84
CA LEU A 116 15.37 -5.51 3.87
C LEU A 116 16.38 -4.54 4.51
N TYR A 117 16.12 -4.13 5.76
CA TYR A 117 16.88 -3.07 6.43
C TYR A 117 17.63 -3.53 7.68
N GLY A 118 17.43 -4.76 8.16
CA GLY A 118 18.04 -5.25 9.40
C GLY A 118 19.56 -5.35 9.32
N ASP A 119 20.12 -5.70 8.17
CA ASP A 119 21.57 -5.77 7.97
C ASP A 119 22.21 -4.37 7.94
N LEU A 120 21.48 -3.36 7.48
CA LEU A 120 21.96 -1.97 7.40
C LEU A 120 21.76 -1.20 8.70
N LEU A 121 20.56 -1.27 9.28
CA LEU A 121 20.14 -0.48 10.46
C LEU A 121 20.32 -1.26 11.77
N GLY A 122 20.76 -2.51 11.71
CA GLY A 122 20.84 -3.42 12.84
C GLY A 122 19.47 -3.80 13.40
N TRP A 123 19.48 -4.42 14.57
CA TRP A 123 18.28 -4.87 15.28
C TRP A 123 17.76 -3.82 16.29
N GLY A 124 18.02 -2.53 16.04
CA GLY A 124 17.70 -1.43 16.95
C GLY A 124 16.30 -0.83 16.77
N ILE A 125 16.12 0.44 17.16
CA ILE A 125 14.83 1.16 17.14
C ILE A 125 14.12 1.19 15.77
N PHE A 126 14.87 1.06 14.69
CA PHE A 126 14.32 1.12 13.33
C PHE A 126 13.83 -0.25 12.83
N ALA A 127 14.38 -1.36 13.33
CA ALA A 127 14.07 -2.71 12.88
C ALA A 127 13.23 -3.53 13.87
N THR A 128 13.07 -3.06 15.10
CA THR A 128 12.27 -3.73 16.15
C THR A 128 10.84 -3.18 16.21
N ASP A 129 9.91 -4.07 16.60
CA ASP A 129 8.49 -3.79 16.83
C ASP A 129 8.15 -4.13 18.29
N GLY A 130 7.07 -3.56 18.84
CA GLY A 130 6.52 -3.90 20.16
C GLY A 130 7.42 -3.58 21.36
N ASP A 131 7.44 -4.45 22.37
CA ASP A 131 8.19 -4.23 23.63
C ASP A 131 9.69 -4.04 23.44
N LEU A 132 10.28 -4.71 22.43
CA LEU A 132 11.69 -4.54 22.07
C LEU A 132 12.01 -3.10 21.67
N TRP A 133 11.07 -2.40 21.04
CA TRP A 133 11.26 -0.99 20.69
C TRP A 133 11.20 -0.08 21.93
N ARG A 134 10.32 -0.37 22.90
CA ARG A 134 10.23 0.38 24.17
C ARG A 134 11.53 0.31 24.97
N VAL A 135 12.20 -0.85 24.97
CA VAL A 135 13.48 -1.03 25.66
C VAL A 135 14.58 -0.15 25.05
N HIS A 136 14.59 0.03 23.73
CA HIS A 136 15.60 0.84 23.04
C HIS A 136 15.36 2.36 23.10
N ARG A 137 14.22 2.83 23.64
CA ARG A 137 13.91 4.27 23.85
C ARG A 137 13.99 4.70 25.32
N LYS A 138 14.47 3.84 26.22
CA LYS A 138 14.91 4.22 27.57
C LYS A 138 16.40 4.53 27.54
#